data_AF-A0A183DVU2-F1
#
_entry.id   AF-A0A183DVU2-F1
#
_cell.length_a   1.000
_cell.length_b   1.000
_cell.length_c   1.000
_cell.angle_alpha   90.00
_cell.angle_beta   90.00
_cell.angle_gamma   90.00
#
_symmetry.space_group_name_H-M   'P 1'
#
loop_
_entity.id
_entity.type
_entity.pdbx_description
1 polymer ?
#
loop_
_entity_poly.entity_id
_entity_poly.type
_entity_poly.pdbx_seq_one_letter_code
_entity_poly.pdbx_strand_id
1 'polypeptide(L)'
;MKPVFGVMKPLFGACIFIQKTQKAGPRQIIQIGEKSIDYNSDFRLYLCSRNSQMEVDETVKAAVAKICFSVTQTGLASQILGLAITIEKPDLETRSSELMREAEQMKIKLDGIEQSLLNRNVREFGNIDGRDLKALASSEGSLLDNASLLDSLNKSKENAETIAASLAEADKLQKQLIKEKEVYQPLAQTASTLYFAVSELHKHNPVYNFSVNTIITLYKRTFNKVTGSADALKRIEELRNVLRRDVYEYVSRALFRKDRLMFSMHFIYRTQPALFAQNVCLLFMSNEKTKPLCIRSVSERRRRLLSNPSDTKWQQRPRVGKFVDDFLCQKLIASLAVRF
;
A
#
# COMPACT_ATOMS: atom_id res chain seq x y z
N MET A 1 28.17 -6.50 6.17
CA MET A 1 27.40 -7.75 5.96
C MET A 1 27.47 -8.10 4.49
N LYS A 2 28.10 -9.21 4.12
CA LYS A 2 28.02 -9.73 2.74
C LYS A 2 26.53 -10.01 2.45
N PRO A 3 26.00 -9.62 1.28
CA PRO A 3 24.61 -9.91 0.95
C PRO A 3 24.41 -11.43 1.00
N VAL A 4 23.34 -11.87 1.67
CA VAL A 4 22.98 -13.28 1.88
C VAL A 4 22.92 -14.08 0.57
N PHE A 5 22.73 -13.40 -0.57
CA PHE A 5 22.80 -13.99 -1.91
C PHE A 5 24.20 -14.48 -2.33
N GLY A 6 25.28 -13.97 -1.73
CA GLY A 6 26.63 -14.48 -1.98
C GLY A 6 26.85 -15.91 -1.46
N VAL A 7 26.06 -16.33 -0.47
CA VAL A 7 26.10 -17.70 0.10
C VAL A 7 25.17 -18.65 -0.65
N MET A 8 24.18 -18.11 -1.37
CA MET A 8 23.15 -18.89 -2.06
C MET A 8 23.57 -19.34 -3.48
N LYS A 9 24.50 -18.60 -4.11
CA LYS A 9 25.06 -18.91 -5.45
C LYS A 9 25.66 -20.33 -5.59
N PRO A 10 26.44 -20.86 -4.63
CA PRO A 10 27.08 -22.18 -4.80
C PRO A 10 26.19 -23.38 -4.43
N LEU A 11 25.18 -23.24 -3.58
CA LEU A 11 24.39 -24.39 -3.07
C LEU A 11 23.05 -24.59 -3.78
N PHE A 12 22.35 -23.50 -4.11
CA PHE A 12 21.05 -23.54 -4.80
C PHE A 12 21.20 -23.14 -6.26
N GLY A 13 22.25 -23.67 -6.92
CA GLY A 13 22.61 -23.31 -8.30
C GLY A 13 21.44 -23.34 -9.27
N ALA A 14 21.69 -22.82 -10.48
CA ALA A 14 20.76 -22.67 -11.60
C ALA A 14 19.75 -23.83 -11.79
N CYS A 15 20.08 -25.06 -11.39
CA CYS A 15 19.20 -26.24 -11.47
C CYS A 15 17.87 -26.13 -10.70
N ILE A 16 17.85 -25.56 -9.49
CA ILE A 16 16.59 -25.46 -8.70
C ILE A 16 15.70 -24.37 -9.27
N PHE A 17 16.30 -23.24 -9.64
CA PHE A 17 15.56 -22.11 -10.21
C PHE A 17 15.05 -22.41 -11.61
N ILE A 18 15.84 -23.09 -12.45
CA ILE A 18 15.48 -23.44 -13.83
C ILE A 18 14.68 -24.76 -13.88
N GLN A 19 14.37 -25.38 -12.73
CA GLN A 19 13.64 -26.65 -12.63
C GLN A 19 14.20 -27.72 -13.59
N LYS A 20 15.53 -27.91 -13.60
CA LYS A 20 16.15 -28.97 -14.41
C LYS A 20 15.92 -30.33 -13.74
N THR A 21 14.75 -30.93 -13.98
CA THR A 21 14.42 -32.29 -13.56
C THR A 21 14.89 -33.29 -14.59
N GLN A 22 15.48 -34.41 -14.16
CA GLN A 22 15.76 -35.56 -15.00
C GLN A 22 14.76 -36.68 -14.68
N LYS A 23 14.32 -37.43 -15.69
CA LYS A 23 13.46 -38.60 -15.48
C LYS A 23 14.35 -39.83 -15.23
N ALA A 24 14.23 -40.44 -14.06
CA ALA A 24 14.82 -41.73 -13.74
C ALA A 24 13.69 -42.76 -13.59
N GLY A 25 13.26 -43.33 -14.71
CA GLY A 25 12.09 -44.23 -14.75
C GLY A 25 10.78 -43.48 -14.43
N PRO A 26 9.94 -43.95 -13.48
CA PRO A 26 8.70 -43.29 -13.09
C PRO A 26 8.92 -42.08 -12.16
N ARG A 27 10.13 -41.88 -11.64
CA ARG A 27 10.45 -40.80 -10.69
C ARG A 27 11.14 -39.65 -11.40
N GLN A 28 10.82 -38.43 -10.98
CA GLN A 28 11.57 -37.23 -11.34
C GLN A 28 12.65 -36.99 -10.29
N ILE A 29 13.88 -36.73 -10.71
CA ILE A 29 15.02 -36.45 -9.83
C ILE A 29 15.58 -35.06 -10.16
N ILE A 30 16.03 -34.33 -9.13
CA ILE A 30 16.75 -33.06 -9.26
C ILE A 30 18.13 -33.23 -8.65
N GLN A 31 19.14 -32.76 -9.37
CA GLN A 31 20.51 -32.71 -8.89
C GLN A 31 20.81 -31.35 -8.24
N ILE A 32 21.15 -31.37 -6.96
CA ILE A 32 21.52 -30.19 -6.16
C ILE A 32 22.98 -30.34 -5.76
N GLY A 33 23.86 -29.60 -6.43
CA GLY A 33 25.31 -29.76 -6.29
C GLY A 33 25.74 -31.18 -6.67
N GLU A 34 26.26 -31.92 -5.71
CA GLU A 34 26.72 -33.32 -5.89
C GLU A 34 25.66 -34.36 -5.49
N LYS A 35 24.50 -33.95 -4.95
CA LYS A 35 23.46 -34.87 -4.47
C LYS A 35 22.28 -34.94 -5.42
N SER A 36 21.83 -36.15 -5.72
CA SER A 36 20.59 -36.41 -6.47
C SER A 36 19.45 -36.67 -5.48
N ILE A 37 18.34 -35.96 -5.64
CA ILE A 37 17.18 -35.98 -4.74
C ILE A 37 15.91 -36.21 -5.56
N ASP A 38 15.00 -37.04 -5.05
CA ASP A 38 13.68 -37.27 -5.64
C ASP A 38 12.82 -36.00 -5.57
N TYR A 39 12.25 -35.58 -6.72
CA TYR A 39 11.41 -34.40 -6.83
C TYR A 39 9.94 -34.74 -6.64
N ASN A 40 9.27 -34.01 -5.74
CA ASN A 40 7.83 -34.06 -5.56
C ASN A 40 7.15 -32.96 -6.39
N SER A 41 6.16 -33.33 -7.22
CA SER A 41 5.40 -32.39 -8.05
C SER A 41 4.60 -31.34 -7.25
N ASP A 42 4.26 -31.64 -5.98
CA ASP A 42 3.53 -30.72 -5.10
C ASP A 42 4.45 -29.72 -4.36
N PHE A 43 5.77 -29.88 -4.47
CA PHE A 43 6.71 -29.01 -3.77
C PHE A 43 6.72 -27.60 -4.37
N ARG A 44 6.59 -26.58 -3.50
CA ARG A 44 6.68 -25.16 -3.87
C ARG A 44 7.74 -24.47 -3.01
N LEU A 45 8.61 -23.67 -3.65
CA LEU A 45 9.64 -22.89 -2.98
C LEU A 45 9.27 -21.40 -2.99
N TYR A 46 9.18 -20.80 -1.81
CA TYR A 46 8.99 -19.35 -1.66
C TYR A 46 10.25 -18.74 -1.03
N LEU A 47 10.80 -17.72 -1.69
CA LEU A 47 11.96 -16.98 -1.20
C LEU A 47 11.56 -15.59 -0.74
N CYS A 48 11.80 -15.29 0.53
CA CYS A 48 11.45 -14.01 1.14
C CYS A 48 12.72 -13.26 1.55
N SER A 49 12.82 -11.98 1.18
CA SER A 49 13.92 -11.09 1.59
C SER A 49 13.36 -9.79 2.12
N ARG A 50 13.97 -9.26 3.19
CA ARG A 50 13.65 -7.94 3.76
C ARG A 50 14.42 -6.80 3.10
N ASN A 51 15.42 -7.12 2.27
CA ASN A 51 16.23 -6.12 1.60
C ASN A 51 15.53 -5.66 0.30
N SER A 52 15.01 -4.43 0.29
CA SER A 52 14.35 -3.86 -0.89
C SER A 52 15.33 -3.53 -2.04
N GLN A 53 16.63 -3.44 -1.77
CA GLN A 53 17.68 -3.14 -2.77
C GLN A 53 18.48 -4.39 -3.16
N MET A 54 17.87 -5.56 -3.04
CA MET A 54 18.53 -6.81 -3.40
C MET A 54 18.73 -6.89 -4.92
N GLU A 55 20.00 -6.85 -5.34
CA GLU A 55 20.38 -7.14 -6.72
C GLU A 55 20.37 -8.65 -6.94
N VAL A 56 19.56 -9.07 -7.90
CA VAL A 56 19.44 -10.47 -8.32
C VAL A 56 20.09 -10.60 -9.69
N ASP A 57 20.86 -11.67 -9.85
CA ASP A 57 21.49 -12.03 -11.12
C ASP A 57 20.43 -12.24 -12.22
N GLU A 58 20.74 -11.85 -13.45
CA GLU A 58 19.77 -11.92 -14.56
C GLU A 58 19.31 -13.36 -14.84
N THR A 59 20.20 -14.34 -14.64
CA THR A 59 19.88 -15.77 -14.74
C THR A 59 18.78 -16.20 -13.78
N VAL A 60 18.81 -15.66 -12.56
CA VAL A 60 17.82 -16.00 -11.52
C VAL A 60 16.53 -15.21 -11.73
N LYS A 61 16.60 -13.97 -12.22
CA LYS A 61 15.40 -13.18 -12.56
C LYS A 61 14.58 -13.81 -13.68
N ALA A 62 15.23 -14.40 -14.69
CA ALA A 62 14.52 -15.10 -15.77
C ALA A 62 13.79 -16.36 -15.27
N ALA A 63 14.33 -17.00 -14.23
CA ALA A 63 13.81 -18.25 -13.70
C ALA A 63 12.78 -18.07 -12.57
N VAL A 64 12.75 -16.91 -11.91
CA VAL A 64 11.92 -16.65 -10.72
C VAL A 64 11.02 -15.45 -10.92
N ALA A 65 9.73 -15.61 -10.61
CA ALA A 65 8.80 -14.49 -10.53
C ALA A 65 9.08 -13.63 -9.29
N LYS A 66 9.52 -12.37 -9.50
CA LYS A 66 9.72 -11.41 -8.41
C LYS A 66 8.41 -10.71 -8.06
N ILE A 67 7.98 -10.86 -6.81
CA ILE A 67 6.83 -10.13 -6.26
C ILE A 67 7.35 -9.02 -5.32
N CYS A 68 6.93 -7.78 -5.57
CA CYS A 68 7.32 -6.63 -4.75
C CYS A 68 6.29 -6.40 -3.64
N PHE A 69 6.69 -6.66 -2.39
CA PHE A 69 5.90 -6.34 -1.20
C PHE A 69 6.23 -4.97 -0.59
N SER A 70 6.94 -4.11 -1.34
CA SER A 70 7.28 -2.77 -0.88
C SER A 70 6.02 -1.92 -0.75
N VAL A 71 5.89 -1.27 0.40
CA VAL A 71 4.77 -0.39 0.70
C VAL A 71 4.87 0.85 -0.20
N THR A 72 3.83 1.11 -0.96
CA THR A 72 3.72 2.31 -1.81
C THR A 72 2.90 3.40 -1.12
N GLN A 73 3.11 4.65 -1.49
CA GLN A 73 2.36 5.78 -0.91
C GLN A 73 0.86 5.67 -1.18
N THR A 74 0.50 5.26 -2.39
CA THR A 74 -0.90 5.02 -2.78
C THR A 74 -1.47 3.78 -2.09
N GLY A 75 -0.73 2.67 -2.05
CA GLY A 75 -1.18 1.44 -1.40
C GLY A 75 -1.43 1.63 0.10
N LEU A 76 -0.54 2.33 0.80
CA LEU A 76 -0.73 2.66 2.21
C LEU A 76 -1.90 3.63 2.43
N ALA A 77 -2.06 4.63 1.56
CA ALA A 77 -3.20 5.54 1.65
C ALA A 77 -4.53 4.78 1.49
N SER A 78 -4.63 3.87 0.52
CA SER A 78 -5.81 3.01 0.35
C SER A 78 -6.08 2.12 1.56
N GLN A 79 -5.03 1.55 2.16
CA GLN A 79 -5.15 0.74 3.37
C GLN A 79 -5.66 1.56 4.56
N ILE A 80 -5.07 2.74 4.79
CA ILE A 80 -5.48 3.65 5.87
C ILE A 80 -6.91 4.16 5.63
N LEU A 81 -7.30 4.36 4.38
CA LEU A 81 -8.66 4.78 4.03
C LEU A 81 -9.70 3.73 4.40
N GLY A 82 -9.41 2.45 4.13
CA GLY A 82 -10.25 1.34 4.60
C GLY A 82 -10.44 1.37 6.11
N LEU A 83 -9.34 1.57 6.85
CA LEU A 83 -9.38 1.66 8.31
C LEU A 83 -10.24 2.82 8.83
N ALA A 84 -10.27 3.96 8.13
CA ALA A 84 -11.09 5.11 8.52
C ALA A 84 -12.59 4.75 8.54
N ILE A 85 -13.06 4.06 7.50
CA ILE A 85 -14.45 3.62 7.40
C ILE A 85 -14.77 2.54 8.42
N THR A 86 -13.86 1.59 8.65
CA THR A 86 -14.04 0.57 9.69
C THR A 86 -14.23 1.19 11.08
N ILE A 87 -13.58 2.34 11.35
CA ILE A 87 -13.68 3.04 12.65
C ILE A 87 -14.98 3.87 12.72
N GLU A 88 -15.30 4.63 11.68
CA GLU A 88 -16.43 5.58 11.70
C GLU A 88 -17.79 4.92 11.43
N LYS A 89 -17.84 3.93 10.53
CA LYS A 89 -19.08 3.28 10.08
C LYS A 89 -18.91 1.75 10.02
N PRO A 90 -18.70 1.08 11.18
CA PRO A 90 -18.51 -0.37 11.23
C PRO A 90 -19.73 -1.14 10.68
N ASP A 91 -20.94 -0.64 10.90
CA ASP A 91 -22.17 -1.30 10.44
C ASP A 91 -22.26 -1.39 8.91
N LEU A 92 -21.88 -0.31 8.20
CA LEU A 92 -21.88 -0.29 6.74
C LEU A 92 -20.82 -1.23 6.15
N GLU A 93 -19.63 -1.28 6.75
CA GLU A 93 -18.56 -2.18 6.29
C GLU A 93 -18.93 -3.66 6.53
N THR A 94 -19.58 -3.96 7.66
CA THR A 94 -20.06 -5.31 7.97
C THR A 94 -21.14 -5.75 6.98
N ARG A 95 -22.15 -4.91 6.75
CA ARG A 95 -23.21 -5.20 5.76
C ARG A 95 -22.67 -5.37 4.35
N SER A 96 -21.70 -4.54 3.95
CA SER A 96 -21.04 -4.66 2.64
C SER A 96 -20.29 -5.99 2.51
N SER A 97 -19.56 -6.39 3.55
CA SER A 97 -18.82 -7.66 3.58
C SER A 97 -19.75 -8.87 3.54
N GLU A 98 -20.88 -8.81 4.25
CA GLU A 98 -21.91 -9.85 4.25
C GLU A 98 -22.55 -10.02 2.87
N LEU A 99 -22.98 -8.93 2.24
CA LEU A 99 -23.57 -8.96 0.90
C LEU A 99 -22.58 -9.45 -0.17
N MET A 100 -21.31 -9.04 -0.09
CA MET A 100 -20.26 -9.55 -0.99
C MET A 100 -20.03 -11.04 -0.81
N ARG A 101 -20.03 -11.53 0.43
CA ARG A 101 -19.89 -12.96 0.73
C ARG A 101 -21.09 -13.74 0.19
N GLU A 102 -22.31 -13.23 0.39
CA GLU A 102 -23.53 -13.86 -0.11
C GLU A 102 -23.55 -13.91 -1.63
N ALA A 103 -23.19 -12.81 -2.31
CA ALA A 103 -23.08 -12.75 -3.76
C ALA A 103 -22.06 -13.77 -4.30
N GLU A 104 -20.88 -13.89 -3.68
CA GLU A 104 -19.87 -14.88 -4.07
C GLU A 104 -20.36 -16.33 -3.86
N GLN A 105 -21.01 -16.59 -2.73
CA GLN A 105 -21.59 -17.92 -2.46
C GLN A 105 -22.67 -18.29 -3.46
N MET A 106 -23.53 -17.35 -3.85
CA MET A 106 -24.56 -17.62 -4.85
C MET A 106 -23.96 -17.78 -6.26
N LYS A 107 -22.90 -17.03 -6.59
CA LYS A 107 -22.17 -17.20 -7.86
C LYS A 107 -21.55 -18.61 -7.98
N ILE A 108 -20.96 -19.12 -6.89
CA ILE A 108 -20.43 -20.49 -6.84
C ILE A 108 -21.56 -21.51 -7.02
N LYS A 109 -22.73 -21.30 -6.40
CA LYS A 109 -23.89 -22.18 -6.58
C LYS A 109 -24.38 -22.21 -8.03
N LEU A 110 -24.41 -21.05 -8.70
CA LEU A 110 -24.80 -20.95 -10.11
C LEU A 110 -23.83 -21.71 -11.01
N ASP A 111 -22.53 -21.47 -10.86
CA ASP A 111 -21.50 -22.20 -11.62
C ASP A 111 -21.60 -23.71 -11.35
N GLY A 112 -21.83 -24.13 -10.11
CA GLY A 112 -22.07 -25.55 -9.79
C GLY A 112 -23.28 -26.16 -10.51
N ILE A 113 -24.39 -25.41 -10.64
CA ILE A 113 -25.58 -25.85 -11.38
C ILE A 113 -25.30 -25.87 -12.88
N GLU A 114 -24.62 -24.86 -13.44
CA GLU A 114 -24.22 -24.82 -14.85
C GLU A 114 -23.31 -26.00 -15.20
N GLN A 115 -22.29 -26.28 -14.38
CA GLN A 115 -21.41 -27.43 -14.55
C GLN A 115 -22.18 -28.75 -14.43
N SER A 116 -23.17 -28.85 -13.55
CA SER A 116 -24.01 -30.04 -13.42
C SER A 116 -24.89 -30.27 -14.65
N LEU A 117 -25.46 -29.19 -15.22
CA LEU A 117 -26.22 -29.24 -16.46
C LEU A 117 -25.33 -29.60 -17.66
N LEU A 118 -24.15 -28.99 -17.76
CA LEU A 118 -23.16 -29.30 -18.79
C LEU A 118 -22.67 -30.75 -18.68
N ASN A 119 -22.33 -31.23 -17.49
CA ASN A 119 -21.88 -32.61 -17.30
C ASN A 119 -23.00 -33.62 -17.57
N ARG A 120 -24.26 -33.28 -17.30
CA ARG A 120 -25.40 -34.14 -17.63
C ARG A 120 -25.62 -34.20 -19.14
N ASN A 121 -25.62 -33.04 -19.80
CA ASN A 121 -25.69 -32.96 -21.27
C ASN A 121 -24.50 -33.68 -21.92
N VAL A 122 -23.27 -33.45 -21.46
CA VAL A 122 -22.07 -34.13 -21.98
C VAL A 122 -22.08 -35.63 -21.65
N ARG A 123 -22.70 -36.10 -20.58
CA ARG A 123 -22.89 -37.56 -20.36
C ARG A 123 -23.94 -38.16 -21.28
N GLU A 124 -24.99 -37.42 -21.64
CA GLU A 124 -25.97 -37.86 -22.62
C GLU A 124 -25.45 -37.76 -24.07
N PHE A 125 -24.55 -36.82 -24.37
CA PHE A 125 -23.99 -36.61 -25.71
C PHE A 125 -22.58 -37.22 -25.92
N GLY A 126 -21.84 -37.54 -24.85
CA GLY A 126 -20.42 -37.93 -24.87
C GLY A 126 -20.15 -39.42 -24.69
N ASN A 127 -21.19 -40.23 -24.42
CA ASN A 127 -21.15 -41.69 -24.52
C ASN A 127 -21.81 -42.20 -25.82
N ILE A 128 -21.83 -41.39 -26.87
CA ILE A 128 -22.29 -41.82 -28.19
C ILE A 128 -21.09 -42.37 -28.97
N ASP A 129 -20.64 -43.56 -28.58
CA ASP A 129 -19.80 -44.41 -29.43
C ASP A 129 -20.64 -44.93 -30.60
N GLY A 130 -20.79 -44.12 -31.65
CA GLY A 130 -20.94 -44.52 -33.06
C GLY A 130 -22.06 -45.49 -33.51
N ARG A 131 -22.90 -46.06 -32.65
CA ARG A 131 -23.94 -47.05 -33.04
C ARG A 131 -25.38 -46.70 -32.64
N ASP A 132 -25.58 -45.81 -31.67
CA ASP A 132 -26.92 -45.47 -31.16
C ASP A 132 -27.58 -44.25 -31.83
N LEU A 133 -26.85 -43.53 -32.70
CA LEU A 133 -27.39 -42.41 -33.48
C LEU A 133 -28.55 -42.81 -34.41
N LYS A 134 -28.71 -44.10 -34.72
CA LYS A 134 -29.83 -44.61 -35.52
C LYS A 134 -31.07 -44.95 -34.68
N ALA A 135 -30.92 -45.19 -33.38
CA ALA A 135 -32.04 -45.37 -32.45
C ALA A 135 -32.54 -44.02 -31.91
N LEU A 136 -31.65 -43.03 -31.77
CA LEU A 136 -31.98 -41.66 -31.35
C LEU A 136 -32.66 -40.82 -32.44
N ALA A 137 -32.51 -41.17 -33.72
CA ALA A 137 -33.33 -40.61 -34.80
C ALA A 137 -34.74 -41.22 -34.87
N SER A 138 -34.99 -42.33 -34.14
CA SER A 138 -36.30 -43.00 -34.06
C SER A 138 -36.94 -42.94 -32.67
N SER A 139 -36.30 -42.33 -31.68
CA SER A 139 -36.93 -42.06 -30.39
C SER A 139 -37.40 -40.61 -30.35
N GLU A 140 -38.67 -40.42 -30.68
CA GLU A 140 -39.49 -39.27 -30.30
C GLU A 140 -39.71 -39.25 -28.76
N GLY A 141 -38.63 -39.33 -27.99
CA GLY A 141 -38.62 -39.44 -26.54
C GLY A 141 -38.50 -38.08 -25.86
N SER A 142 -39.60 -37.34 -25.88
CA SER A 142 -39.99 -36.25 -24.96
C SER A 142 -38.88 -35.57 -24.14
N LEU A 143 -38.35 -34.45 -24.66
CA LEU A 143 -37.63 -33.45 -23.85
C LEU A 143 -38.49 -32.91 -22.68
N LEU A 144 -39.82 -33.12 -22.74
CA LEU A 144 -40.82 -32.73 -21.74
C LEU A 144 -40.96 -33.73 -20.57
N ASP A 145 -40.52 -34.99 -20.69
CA ASP A 145 -40.66 -36.00 -19.62
C ASP A 145 -39.54 -35.98 -18.58
N ASN A 146 -38.47 -35.22 -18.83
CA ASN A 146 -37.39 -35.06 -17.88
C ASN A 146 -37.74 -34.01 -16.82
N ALA A 147 -38.68 -34.33 -15.93
CA ALA A 147 -39.09 -33.48 -14.81
C ALA A 147 -37.90 -33.00 -13.95
N SER A 148 -36.85 -33.83 -13.83
CA SER A 148 -35.59 -33.48 -13.13
C SER A 148 -34.78 -32.38 -13.83
N LEU A 149 -34.76 -32.34 -15.16
CA LEU A 149 -34.08 -31.29 -15.93
C LEU A 149 -34.88 -29.99 -15.87
N LEU A 150 -36.21 -30.06 -16.00
CA LEU A 150 -37.09 -28.90 -15.89
C LEU A 150 -37.01 -28.26 -14.49
N ASP A 151 -36.99 -29.07 -13.43
CA ASP A 151 -36.83 -28.61 -12.06
C ASP A 151 -35.45 -27.98 -11.81
N SER A 152 -34.39 -28.58 -12.37
CA SER A 152 -33.03 -28.00 -12.29
C SER A 152 -32.92 -26.67 -13.05
N LEU A 153 -33.61 -26.54 -14.18
CA LEU A 153 -33.62 -25.34 -15.01
C LEU A 153 -34.44 -24.22 -14.38
N ASN A 154 -35.59 -24.55 -13.78
CA ASN A 154 -36.41 -23.60 -13.01
C ASN A 154 -35.65 -23.11 -11.76
N LYS A 155 -35.00 -24.02 -11.01
CA LYS A 155 -34.12 -23.65 -9.89
C LYS A 155 -32.95 -22.78 -10.34
N SER A 156 -32.34 -23.08 -11.49
CA SER A 156 -31.28 -22.24 -12.07
C SER A 156 -31.79 -20.83 -12.39
N LYS A 157 -32.98 -20.72 -13.00
CA LYS A 157 -33.60 -19.45 -13.34
C LYS A 157 -33.94 -18.62 -12.09
N GLU A 158 -34.58 -19.22 -11.08
CA GLU A 158 -34.92 -18.54 -9.82
C GLU A 158 -33.66 -18.08 -9.07
N ASN A 159 -32.62 -18.92 -9.03
CA ASN A 159 -31.33 -18.56 -8.45
C ASN A 159 -30.67 -17.41 -9.23
N ALA A 160 -30.71 -17.43 -10.56
CA ALA A 160 -30.14 -16.38 -11.39
C ALA A 160 -30.85 -15.03 -11.19
N GLU A 161 -32.18 -15.03 -11.07
CA GLU A 161 -32.97 -13.82 -10.78
C GLU A 161 -32.64 -13.26 -9.38
N THR A 162 -32.52 -14.13 -8.37
CA THR A 162 -32.12 -13.76 -7.01
C THR A 162 -30.70 -13.19 -6.96
N ILE A 163 -29.77 -13.81 -7.69
CA ILE A 163 -28.37 -13.34 -7.83
C ILE A 163 -28.34 -11.95 -8.46
N ALA A 164 -29.10 -11.73 -9.53
CA ALA A 164 -29.15 -10.43 -10.20
C ALA A 164 -29.66 -9.33 -9.26
N ALA A 165 -30.69 -9.61 -8.45
CA ALA A 165 -31.21 -8.68 -7.45
C ALA A 165 -30.19 -8.39 -6.34
N SER A 166 -29.55 -9.43 -5.78
CA SER A 166 -28.53 -9.27 -4.73
C SER A 166 -27.29 -8.51 -5.22
N LEU A 167 -26.82 -8.80 -6.44
CA LEU A 167 -25.72 -8.06 -7.07
C LEU A 167 -26.06 -6.57 -7.28
N ALA A 168 -27.29 -6.26 -7.67
CA ALA A 168 -27.74 -4.88 -7.83
C ALA A 168 -27.79 -4.11 -6.49
N GLU A 169 -28.26 -4.73 -5.41
CA GLU A 169 -28.21 -4.14 -4.06
C GLU A 169 -26.75 -3.94 -3.61
N ALA A 170 -25.91 -4.95 -3.82
CA ALA A 170 -24.52 -4.92 -3.41
C ALA A 170 -23.72 -3.85 -4.17
N ASP A 171 -23.95 -3.67 -5.47
CA ASP A 171 -23.35 -2.59 -6.27
C ASP A 171 -23.83 -1.19 -5.79
N LYS A 172 -25.12 -1.05 -5.45
CA LYS A 172 -25.65 0.20 -4.88
C LYS A 172 -24.96 0.54 -3.55
N LEU A 173 -24.84 -0.44 -2.66
CA LEU A 173 -24.15 -0.24 -1.37
C LEU A 173 -22.66 0.05 -1.57
N GLN A 174 -22.00 -0.64 -2.50
CA GLN A 174 -20.60 -0.40 -2.84
C GLN A 174 -20.38 1.04 -3.33
N LYS A 175 -21.25 1.54 -4.20
CA LYS A 175 -21.20 2.94 -4.67
C LYS A 175 -21.41 3.94 -3.54
N GLN A 176 -22.31 3.66 -2.60
CA GLN A 176 -22.49 4.51 -1.41
C GLN A 176 -21.22 4.50 -0.54
N LEU A 177 -20.63 3.33 -0.33
CA LEU A 177 -19.43 3.16 0.48
C LEU A 177 -18.20 3.85 -0.16
N ILE A 178 -18.07 3.81 -1.48
CA ILE A 178 -17.03 4.55 -2.21
C ILE A 178 -17.19 6.07 -2.00
N LYS A 179 -18.41 6.61 -2.11
CA LYS A 179 -18.67 8.03 -1.86
C LYS A 179 -18.30 8.45 -0.43
N GLU A 180 -18.61 7.61 0.54
CA GLU A 180 -18.24 7.83 1.94
C GLU A 180 -16.71 7.74 2.15
N LYS A 181 -16.02 6.83 1.44
CA LYS A 181 -14.56 6.74 1.42
C LYS A 181 -13.92 8.00 0.85
N GLU A 182 -14.44 8.57 -0.23
CA GLU A 182 -13.86 9.76 -0.86
C GLU A 182 -13.71 10.95 0.11
N VAL A 183 -14.65 11.10 1.05
CA VAL A 183 -14.61 12.15 2.08
C VAL A 183 -13.34 12.04 2.96
N TYR A 184 -12.90 10.83 3.30
CA TYR A 184 -11.72 10.58 4.14
C TYR A 184 -10.40 10.44 3.36
N GLN A 185 -10.45 10.42 2.03
CA GLN A 185 -9.28 10.33 1.16
C GLN A 185 -8.15 11.34 1.50
N PRO A 186 -8.40 12.66 1.70
CA PRO A 186 -7.33 13.61 2.02
C PRO A 186 -6.66 13.34 3.37
N LEU A 187 -7.41 12.80 4.35
CA LEU A 187 -6.86 12.38 5.64
C LEU A 187 -5.93 11.17 5.48
N ALA A 188 -6.36 10.16 4.72
CA ALA A 188 -5.55 8.97 4.45
C ALA A 188 -4.27 9.28 3.64
N GLN A 189 -4.37 10.17 2.64
CA GLN A 189 -3.20 10.68 1.91
C GLN A 189 -2.22 11.41 2.83
N THR A 190 -2.74 12.25 3.74
CA THR A 190 -1.90 12.95 4.73
C THR A 190 -1.18 11.95 5.63
N ALA A 191 -1.87 10.92 6.13
CA ALA A 191 -1.28 9.87 6.95
C ALA A 191 -0.18 9.08 6.22
N SER A 192 -0.40 8.75 4.95
CA SER A 192 0.61 8.09 4.11
C SER A 192 1.85 8.96 3.94
N THR A 193 1.68 10.24 3.57
CA THR A 193 2.78 11.20 3.44
C THR A 193 3.59 11.35 4.74
N LEU A 194 2.90 11.40 5.88
CA LEU A 194 3.53 11.45 7.21
C LEU A 194 4.40 10.21 7.47
N TYR A 195 3.89 9.01 7.16
CA TYR A 195 4.67 7.78 7.30
C TYR A 195 5.92 7.80 6.41
N PHE A 196 5.79 8.19 5.14
CA PHE A 196 6.95 8.21 4.25
C PHE A 196 8.00 9.23 4.71
N ALA A 197 7.59 10.42 5.18
CA ALA A 197 8.51 11.39 5.77
C ALA A 197 9.28 10.84 6.98
N VAL A 198 8.62 10.03 7.82
CA VAL A 198 9.25 9.39 8.98
C VAL A 198 10.14 8.22 8.56
N SER A 199 9.71 7.40 7.59
CA SER A 199 10.47 6.25 7.10
C SER A 199 11.80 6.62 6.45
N GLU A 200 11.88 7.83 5.89
CA GLU A 200 13.11 8.34 5.27
C GLU A 200 14.21 8.68 6.28
N LEU A 201 13.87 8.81 7.57
CA LEU A 201 14.87 8.98 8.64
C LEU A 201 15.85 7.82 8.72
N HIS A 202 15.45 6.61 8.31
CA HIS A 202 16.32 5.44 8.25
C HIS A 202 17.54 5.67 7.36
N LYS A 203 17.41 6.50 6.32
CA LYS A 203 18.51 6.87 5.41
C LYS A 203 19.56 7.74 6.11
N HIS A 204 19.15 8.58 7.06
CA HIS A 204 20.05 9.42 7.85
C HIS A 204 20.73 8.64 8.97
N ASN A 205 19.95 7.85 9.70
CA ASN A 205 20.48 6.98 10.73
C ASN A 205 19.69 5.65 10.73
N PRO A 206 20.35 4.50 10.50
CA PRO A 206 19.68 3.20 10.47
C PRO A 206 18.91 2.84 11.75
N VAL A 207 19.25 3.45 12.88
CA VAL A 207 18.53 3.27 14.17
C VAL A 207 17.10 3.81 14.09
N TYR A 208 16.84 4.81 13.26
CA TYR A 208 15.51 5.39 13.06
C TYR A 208 14.70 4.53 12.08
N ASN A 209 14.24 3.38 12.55
CA ASN A 209 13.39 2.48 11.79
C ASN A 209 11.99 2.44 12.38
N PHE A 210 11.02 2.99 11.64
CA PHE A 210 9.61 3.03 12.04
C PHE A 210 8.78 2.13 11.14
N SER A 211 8.04 1.22 11.76
CA SER A 211 7.10 0.35 11.04
C SER A 211 5.86 1.11 10.57
N VAL A 212 5.19 0.59 9.53
CA VAL A 212 3.85 1.04 9.09
C VAL A 212 2.83 0.94 10.24
N ASN A 213 2.95 -0.07 11.10
CA ASN A 213 2.04 -0.24 12.24
C ASN A 213 2.08 0.96 13.19
N THR A 214 3.20 1.69 13.25
CA THR A 214 3.31 2.95 14.01
C THR A 214 2.28 3.96 13.54
N ILE A 215 2.22 4.24 12.24
CA ILE A 215 1.28 5.23 11.70
C ILE A 215 -0.16 4.75 11.83
N ILE A 216 -0.42 3.45 11.62
CA ILE A 216 -1.76 2.85 11.77
C ILE A 216 -2.26 3.00 13.21
N THR A 217 -1.38 2.78 14.20
CA THR A 217 -1.75 2.89 15.62
C THR A 217 -2.02 4.34 16.02
N LEU A 218 -1.18 5.27 15.57
CA LEU A 218 -1.38 6.71 15.80
C LEU A 218 -2.64 7.22 15.10
N TYR A 219 -2.93 6.71 13.90
CA TYR A 219 -4.15 7.00 13.16
C TYR A 219 -5.39 6.59 13.97
N LYS A 220 -5.47 5.34 14.41
CA LYS A 220 -6.57 4.84 15.25
C LYS A 220 -6.74 5.66 16.54
N ARG A 221 -5.64 6.00 17.22
CA ARG A 221 -5.67 6.84 18.43
C ARG A 221 -6.20 8.24 18.15
N THR A 222 -5.96 8.79 16.96
CA THR A 222 -6.43 10.13 16.59
C THR A 222 -7.96 10.20 16.52
N PHE A 223 -8.61 9.16 16.00
CA PHE A 223 -10.08 9.08 15.98
C PHE A 223 -10.70 9.08 17.38
N ASN A 224 -10.06 8.41 18.34
CA ASN A 224 -10.54 8.39 19.73
C ASN A 224 -10.39 9.75 20.43
N LYS A 225 -9.46 10.62 19.99
CA LYS A 225 -9.22 11.93 20.58
C LYS A 225 -10.14 13.02 20.04
N VAL A 226 -10.67 12.86 18.83
CA VAL A 226 -11.53 13.86 18.19
C VAL A 226 -12.96 13.35 18.19
N THR A 227 -13.78 13.81 19.12
CA THR A 227 -15.21 13.48 19.20
C THR A 227 -16.06 14.61 18.62
N GLY A 228 -16.84 14.31 17.58
CA GLY A 228 -18.00 15.09 17.13
C GLY A 228 -17.73 16.52 16.63
N SER A 229 -17.64 16.70 15.31
CA SER A 229 -17.95 17.99 14.67
C SER A 229 -19.16 17.75 13.75
N ALA A 230 -20.16 18.63 13.78
CA ALA A 230 -21.39 18.47 12.97
C ALA A 230 -21.12 18.52 11.46
N ASP A 231 -19.95 19.04 11.05
CA ASP A 231 -19.49 19.16 9.68
C ASP A 231 -18.32 18.19 9.43
N ALA A 232 -18.49 17.29 8.46
CA ALA A 232 -17.52 16.27 8.10
C ALA A 232 -16.18 16.89 7.66
N LEU A 233 -16.19 18.02 6.94
CA LEU A 233 -14.97 18.65 6.44
C LEU A 233 -14.15 19.28 7.56
N LYS A 234 -14.81 19.93 8.53
CA LYS A 234 -14.14 20.47 9.72
C LYS A 234 -13.55 19.37 10.58
N ARG A 235 -14.30 18.27 10.78
CA ARG A 235 -13.80 17.08 11.48
C ARG A 235 -12.54 16.52 10.83
N ILE A 236 -12.52 16.41 9.51
CA ILE A 236 -11.35 15.91 8.78
C ILE A 236 -10.13 16.81 9.01
N GLU A 237 -10.29 18.12 8.94
CA GLU A 237 -9.17 19.03 9.14
C GLU A 237 -8.66 19.00 10.59
N GLU A 238 -9.55 18.85 11.58
CA GLU A 238 -9.18 18.61 12.97
C GLU A 238 -8.40 17.30 13.14
N LEU A 239 -8.89 16.20 12.57
CA LEU A 239 -8.21 14.90 12.58
C LEU A 239 -6.81 14.99 11.94
N ARG A 240 -6.68 15.71 10.81
CA ARG A 240 -5.38 15.92 10.15
C ARG A 240 -4.40 16.66 11.05
N ASN A 241 -4.87 17.70 11.75
CA ASN A 241 -4.03 18.50 12.63
C ASN A 241 -3.60 17.72 13.88
N VAL A 242 -4.52 16.96 14.50
CA VAL A 242 -4.20 16.09 15.64
C VAL A 242 -3.23 14.98 15.22
N LEU A 243 -3.46 14.33 14.07
CA LEU A 243 -2.58 13.29 13.54
C LEU A 243 -1.16 13.81 13.30
N ARG A 244 -1.04 14.99 12.67
CA ARG A 244 0.26 15.62 12.41
C ARG A 244 1.04 15.85 13.70
N ARG A 245 0.36 16.37 14.74
CA ARG A 245 0.97 16.61 16.05
C ARG A 245 1.38 15.32 16.74
N ASP A 246 0.48 14.34 16.79
CA ASP A 246 0.72 13.05 17.45
C ASP A 246 1.89 12.29 16.81
N VAL A 247 2.00 12.31 15.47
CA VAL A 247 3.13 11.72 14.74
C VAL A 247 4.43 12.45 15.06
N TYR A 248 4.41 13.80 15.02
CA TYR A 248 5.60 14.58 15.31
C TYR A 248 6.10 14.36 16.74
N GLU A 249 5.22 14.36 17.74
CA GLU A 249 5.59 14.12 19.14
C GLU A 249 6.15 12.71 19.32
N TYR A 250 5.47 11.70 18.78
CA TYR A 250 5.88 10.31 18.89
C TYR A 250 7.29 10.08 18.32
N VAL A 251 7.56 10.62 17.13
CA VAL A 251 8.85 10.46 16.45
C VAL A 251 9.94 11.31 17.12
N SER A 252 9.64 12.54 17.54
CA SER A 252 10.58 13.43 18.24
C SER A 252 11.07 12.86 19.56
N ARG A 253 10.24 12.06 20.25
CA ARG A 253 10.61 11.35 21.48
C ARG A 253 11.61 10.22 21.23
N ALA A 254 11.53 9.58 20.06
CA ALA A 254 12.45 8.51 19.65
C ALA A 254 13.77 9.02 19.05
N LEU A 255 13.83 10.27 18.60
CA LEU A 255 15.00 10.90 17.99
C LEU A 255 16.01 11.41 19.02
N PHE A 256 17.30 11.27 18.72
CA PHE A 256 18.37 11.93 19.47
C PHE A 256 18.23 13.45 19.39
N ARG A 257 18.61 14.17 20.46
CA ARG A 257 18.46 15.63 20.56
C ARG A 257 19.05 16.39 19.37
N LYS A 258 20.19 15.93 18.84
CA LYS A 258 20.88 16.50 17.68
C LYS A 258 20.08 16.42 16.38
N ASP A 259 19.26 15.38 16.22
CA ASP A 259 18.56 15.09 14.95
C ASP A 259 17.13 15.68 14.94
N ARG A 260 16.61 16.18 16.08
CA ARG A 260 15.25 16.73 16.19
C ARG A 260 15.02 17.94 15.30
N LEU A 261 15.98 18.86 15.21
CA LEU A 261 15.84 20.06 14.37
C LEU A 261 15.80 19.70 12.88
N MET A 262 16.68 18.77 12.46
CA MET A 262 16.69 18.25 11.08
C MET A 262 15.35 17.59 10.76
N PHE A 263 14.84 16.73 11.65
CA PHE A 263 13.53 16.11 11.47
C PHE A 263 12.40 17.14 11.40
N SER A 264 12.42 18.17 12.25
CA SER A 264 11.41 19.24 12.24
C SER A 264 11.32 19.93 10.89
N MET A 265 12.48 20.30 10.32
CA MET A 265 12.54 20.90 8.99
C MET A 265 12.06 19.93 7.90
N HIS A 266 12.54 18.68 7.92
CA HIS A 266 12.13 17.66 6.96
C HIS A 266 10.61 17.39 7.02
N PHE A 267 10.06 17.27 8.22
CA PHE A 267 8.66 16.99 8.46
C PHE A 267 7.75 18.10 7.91
N ILE A 268 8.11 19.36 8.13
CA ILE A 268 7.31 20.50 7.61
C ILE A 268 7.45 20.61 6.10
N TYR A 269 8.65 20.39 5.56
CA TYR A 269 8.86 20.36 4.11
C TYR A 269 7.98 19.31 3.43
N ARG A 270 7.85 18.12 4.01
CA ARG A 270 7.03 17.03 3.47
C ARG A 270 5.53 17.22 3.70
N THR A 271 5.12 17.85 4.79
CA THR A 271 3.70 17.98 5.16
C THR A 271 3.05 19.24 4.62
N GLN A 272 3.79 20.35 4.55
CA GLN A 272 3.28 21.65 4.11
C GLN A 272 4.29 22.32 3.15
N PRO A 273 4.43 21.80 1.92
CA PRO A 273 5.35 22.35 0.93
C PRO A 273 5.00 23.80 0.58
N ALA A 274 3.73 24.20 0.69
CA ALA A 274 3.28 25.57 0.43
C ALA A 274 3.90 26.65 1.34
N LEU A 275 4.40 26.28 2.53
CA LEU A 275 5.08 27.23 3.42
C LEU A 275 6.52 27.52 2.99
N PHE A 276 7.10 26.68 2.13
CA PHE A 276 8.45 26.86 1.62
C PHE A 276 8.37 27.34 0.17
N ALA A 277 8.79 28.58 -0.09
CA ALA A 277 9.10 28.97 -1.46
C ALA A 277 10.20 28.05 -2.00
N GLN A 278 10.04 27.55 -3.22
CA GLN A 278 10.91 26.52 -3.84
C GLN A 278 12.40 26.89 -3.79
N ASN A 279 12.69 28.19 -3.80
CA ASN A 279 14.04 28.76 -3.74
C ASN A 279 14.69 28.71 -2.35
N VAL A 280 13.90 28.65 -1.27
CA VAL A 280 14.38 28.67 0.11
C VAL A 280 14.92 27.31 0.52
N CYS A 281 14.24 26.21 0.16
CA CYS A 281 14.74 24.86 0.41
C CYS A 281 16.03 24.57 -0.38
N LEU A 282 16.11 25.04 -1.63
CA LEU A 282 17.35 24.97 -2.41
C LEU A 282 18.49 25.74 -1.73
N LEU A 283 18.21 26.86 -1.04
CA LEU A 283 19.22 27.65 -0.34
C LEU A 283 19.80 26.93 0.90
N PHE A 284 19.00 26.08 1.56
CA PHE A 284 19.48 25.24 2.68
C PHE A 284 20.13 23.93 2.22
N MET A 285 19.73 23.40 1.06
CA MET A 285 20.25 22.13 0.51
C MET A 285 21.36 22.32 -0.52
N SER A 286 21.60 23.55 -1.00
CA SER A 286 22.63 23.83 -1.99
C SER A 286 24.01 23.60 -1.38
N ASN A 287 24.62 22.52 -1.85
CA ASN A 287 25.98 22.11 -1.58
C ASN A 287 26.96 23.28 -1.78
N GLU A 288 28.03 23.30 -0.98
CA GLU A 288 29.03 24.37 -0.76
C GLU A 288 29.77 24.91 -2.01
N LYS A 289 29.38 24.50 -3.24
CA LYS A 289 29.97 24.95 -4.51
C LYS A 289 29.34 26.22 -5.09
N THR A 290 28.16 26.63 -4.63
CA THR A 290 27.72 28.02 -4.83
C THR A 290 28.33 28.84 -3.71
N LYS A 291 29.13 29.87 -4.05
CA LYS A 291 29.81 30.74 -3.08
C LYS A 291 28.89 30.96 -1.88
N PRO A 292 29.25 30.53 -0.67
CA PRO A 292 28.35 30.62 0.46
C PRO A 292 27.94 32.09 0.58
N LEU A 293 26.63 32.37 0.46
CA LEU A 293 26.10 33.60 1.03
C LEU A 293 26.34 33.47 2.53
N CYS A 294 27.50 33.97 2.94
CA CYS A 294 28.10 33.81 4.25
C CYS A 294 27.06 34.03 5.35
N ILE A 295 26.72 32.96 6.07
CA ILE A 295 26.29 33.09 7.46
C ILE A 295 27.59 33.27 8.28
N ARG A 296 28.28 34.40 8.05
CA ARG A 296 29.37 34.81 8.95
C ARG A 296 28.73 35.38 10.20
N SER A 297 29.24 34.93 11.35
CA SER A 297 28.76 35.24 12.69
C SER A 297 28.31 36.71 12.87
N VAL A 298 27.27 36.93 13.68
CA VAL A 298 26.73 38.26 14.04
C VAL A 298 27.83 39.22 14.53
N SER A 299 28.91 38.68 15.13
CA SER A 299 30.07 39.40 15.63
C SER A 299 30.96 40.03 14.54
N GLU A 300 31.15 39.39 13.38
CA GLU A 300 31.87 40.01 12.24
C GLU A 300 31.07 41.14 11.57
N ARG A 301 29.73 41.03 11.59
CA ARG A 301 28.81 42.04 11.06
C ARG A 301 28.90 43.36 11.82
N ARG A 302 28.96 43.28 13.15
CA ARG A 302 29.12 44.44 14.03
C ARG A 302 30.46 45.14 13.77
N ARG A 303 31.53 44.36 13.56
CA ARG A 303 32.87 44.88 13.32
C ARG A 303 32.99 45.64 12.00
N ARG A 304 32.26 45.22 10.94
CA ARG A 304 32.30 45.87 9.62
C ARG A 304 31.35 47.06 9.44
N LEU A 305 30.19 47.04 10.09
CA LEU A 305 29.30 48.21 10.12
C LEU A 305 29.96 49.42 10.80
N LEU A 306 30.78 49.16 11.82
CA LEU A 306 31.58 50.18 12.49
C LEU A 306 32.74 50.71 11.62
N SER A 307 33.23 49.92 10.65
CA SER A 307 34.38 50.31 9.81
C SER A 307 33.99 51.01 8.50
N ASN A 308 32.77 50.81 7.97
CA ASN A 308 32.32 51.51 6.76
C ASN A 308 30.79 51.72 6.73
N PRO A 309 30.30 52.85 7.26
CA PRO A 309 28.85 53.11 7.43
C PRO A 309 28.07 53.37 6.13
N SER A 310 28.75 53.68 5.03
CA SER A 310 28.16 54.14 3.77
C SER A 310 27.89 53.04 2.73
N ASP A 311 28.15 51.76 3.06
CA ASP A 311 27.93 50.63 2.15
C ASP A 311 26.44 50.19 2.12
N THR A 312 25.65 50.90 1.32
CA THR A 312 24.20 50.67 1.13
C THR A 312 23.87 49.38 0.37
N LYS A 313 24.83 48.77 -0.35
CA LYS A 313 24.62 47.50 -1.07
C LYS A 313 24.46 46.30 -0.14
N TRP A 314 24.96 46.37 1.10
CA TRP A 314 24.82 45.29 2.09
C TRP A 314 23.50 45.32 2.87
N GLN A 315 22.89 46.50 3.03
CA GLN A 315 21.58 46.64 3.69
C GLN A 315 20.46 45.96 2.90
N GLN A 316 20.64 45.79 1.58
CA GLN A 316 19.65 45.18 0.67
C GLN A 316 19.77 43.65 0.52
N ARG A 317 20.74 42.98 1.16
CA ARG A 317 20.84 41.51 1.05
C ARG A 317 19.76 40.81 1.87
N PRO A 318 19.09 39.76 1.33
CA PRO A 318 18.03 39.05 2.04
C PRO A 318 18.54 38.50 3.38
N ARG A 319 17.80 38.79 4.45
CA ARG A 319 18.16 38.37 5.81
C ARG A 319 17.83 36.89 5.98
N VAL A 320 18.70 35.98 5.57
CA VAL A 320 18.48 34.54 5.79
C VAL A 320 18.38 34.23 7.29
N GLY A 321 19.18 34.89 8.13
CA GLY A 321 19.12 34.74 9.60
C GLY A 321 17.79 35.22 10.22
N LYS A 322 17.31 36.43 9.88
CA LYS A 322 15.97 36.87 10.35
C LYS A 322 14.85 36.02 9.74
N PHE A 323 14.99 35.54 8.51
CA PHE A 323 14.00 34.65 7.94
C PHE A 323 13.97 33.30 8.66
N VAL A 324 15.12 32.72 9.02
CA VAL A 324 15.18 31.46 9.78
C VAL A 324 14.71 31.68 11.21
N ASP A 325 15.12 32.76 11.87
CA ASP A 325 14.69 33.06 13.23
C ASP A 325 13.21 33.47 13.29
N ASP A 326 12.68 34.25 12.34
CA ASP A 326 11.26 34.59 12.24
C ASP A 326 10.43 33.39 11.73
N PHE A 327 10.95 32.54 10.85
CA PHE A 327 10.22 31.35 10.38
C PHE A 327 10.21 30.23 11.44
N LEU A 328 11.33 29.99 12.12
CA LEU A 328 11.43 29.06 13.24
C LEU A 328 10.72 29.60 14.49
N CYS A 329 10.92 30.86 14.88
CA CYS A 329 10.34 31.40 16.12
C CYS A 329 8.94 32.00 15.97
N GLN A 330 8.52 32.44 14.79
CA GLN A 330 7.22 33.09 14.59
C GLN A 330 6.22 32.24 13.82
N LYS A 331 6.65 31.20 13.08
CA LYS A 331 5.72 30.27 12.41
C LYS A 331 5.85 28.82 12.86
N LEU A 332 7.04 28.33 13.17
CA LEU A 332 7.21 26.99 13.74
C LEU A 332 6.78 26.99 15.20
N ILE A 333 7.32 27.92 16.01
CA ILE A 333 6.86 28.11 17.39
C ILE A 333 5.44 28.67 17.41
N ALA A 334 4.96 29.53 16.51
CA ALA A 334 3.53 29.92 16.57
C ALA A 334 2.58 28.82 16.06
N SER A 335 2.94 28.02 15.04
CA SER A 335 2.12 26.87 14.62
C SER A 335 2.10 25.77 15.68
N LEU A 336 3.21 25.60 16.39
CA LEU A 336 3.31 24.66 17.49
C LEU A 336 2.71 25.24 18.80
N ALA A 337 2.87 26.55 19.10
CA ALA A 337 2.53 27.22 20.36
C ALA A 337 1.22 28.01 20.39
N VAL A 338 0.59 28.31 19.25
CA VAL A 338 -0.78 28.88 19.24
C VAL A 338 -1.83 27.81 19.60
N ARG A 339 -1.42 26.54 19.75
CA ARG A 339 -2.19 25.49 20.45
C ARG A 339 -1.28 24.51 21.22
N PHE A 340 -0.22 25.01 21.85
CA PHE A 340 0.45 24.25 22.93
C PHE A 340 -0.29 24.41 24.24
#